data_AF-A0A0L0NH00-F1
#
_entry.id   AF-A0A0L0NH00-F1
#
_cell.length_a   1.000
_cell.length_b   1.000
_cell.length_c   1.000
_cell.angle_alpha   90.00
_cell.angle_beta   90.00
_cell.angle_gamma   90.00
#
_symmetry.space_group_name_H-M   'P 1'
#
loop_
_entity.id
_entity.type
_entity.pdbx_description
1 polymer ?
#
loop_
_entity_poly.entity_id
_entity_poly.type
_entity_poly.pdbx_seq_one_letter_code
_entity_poly.pdbx_strand_id
1 'polypeptide(L)'
;MAPMSPRRANYTRDRHPFKACCAICGVALSAEDAWMQIVGEDGIPENVNEIHPFYENPEGDKLDLTDWLDDVRFLVDKSPDFHHMKYHRDEQESYIVPFHDECFQILQEYLGPDEIDVTVLYDTFVGLSIDEDTCMTVGLLGITSRYEAAELLSSQTLSFRKDAEYLSISPMEIPELDSFYEALPLLQLSDSDTEQASIPSRVPSSDPFRRLAPEMLYMVASNMHIIDVLKWRSASPAAASCPLSNAFWKGRVHQDMAWLFDFPELSREAELQVDWERVFWFLKFTSNPLNDGKIDGLTNRRYIWEEQCPQIALPYAFKLATKNVDIRNLEAQVRNMSMEKGEALTHPAPLKVTQHCPTLFNNLAELDTIEPVLVVSWTEHGDLASIDIEKNGRSESDGHMYLDDRELKDKVVLVERVPIPRDDWLTGLGFAIKEGECWVVYSRNMEDDDFVEDVNMEDVEERRVLTEQRRIVGLDVYFAKQQPVHLGAHGEAYNSIRVARDKFVVGLTMTRRTYRGTISHAALIQGPAMYCLGKERFVQSR
;
A
#
# COMPACT_ATOMS: atom_id res chain seq x y z
N MET A 1 -0.25 60.70 -19.05
CA MET A 1 -1.17 59.55 -19.07
C MET A 1 -0.30 58.30 -19.02
N ALA A 2 -0.16 57.73 -17.83
CA ALA A 2 0.69 56.58 -17.55
C ALA A 2 -0.16 55.29 -17.54
N PRO A 3 0.40 54.14 -17.93
CA PRO A 3 -0.34 52.88 -18.06
C PRO A 3 -0.68 52.29 -16.70
N MET A 4 -1.87 51.70 -16.61
CA MET A 4 -2.39 51.06 -15.40
C MET A 4 -1.62 49.77 -15.09
N SER A 5 -1.18 49.66 -13.83
CA SER A 5 -0.62 48.45 -13.22
C SER A 5 -1.67 47.32 -13.16
N PRO A 6 -1.30 46.05 -13.40
CA PRO A 6 -2.15 44.92 -13.07
C PRO A 6 -2.28 44.83 -11.54
N ARG A 7 -3.50 44.61 -11.06
CA ARG A 7 -3.81 44.29 -9.66
C ARG A 7 -3.24 42.90 -9.36
N ARG A 8 -2.27 42.81 -8.45
CA ARG A 8 -1.88 41.56 -7.80
C ARG A 8 -3.06 41.08 -6.96
N ALA A 9 -3.59 39.90 -7.27
CA ALA A 9 -4.42 39.15 -6.34
C ALA A 9 -3.48 38.63 -5.24
N ASN A 10 -3.65 39.13 -4.02
CA ASN A 10 -3.00 38.57 -2.84
C ASN A 10 -3.68 37.24 -2.54
N TYR A 11 -3.06 36.13 -2.96
CA TYR A 11 -3.33 34.82 -2.38
C TYR A 11 -2.60 34.77 -1.03
N THR A 12 -3.36 34.84 0.06
CA THR A 12 -2.86 34.46 1.38
C THR A 12 -2.65 32.94 1.35
N ARG A 13 -1.37 32.53 1.47
CA ARG A 13 -0.97 31.13 1.67
C ARG A 13 -1.26 30.77 3.13
N ASP A 14 -2.51 30.42 3.42
CA ASP A 14 -2.86 29.73 4.66
C ASP A 14 -2.50 28.24 4.48
N ARG A 15 -1.26 27.87 4.80
CA ARG A 15 -0.79 26.48 4.79
C ARG A 15 -1.24 25.81 6.09
N HIS A 16 -2.26 24.96 6.03
CA HIS A 16 -2.66 24.10 7.14
C HIS A 16 -1.61 22.99 7.37
N PRO A 17 -1.24 22.66 8.62
CA PRO A 17 -0.45 21.47 8.91
C PRO A 17 -1.36 20.23 8.76
N PHE A 18 -1.16 19.46 7.69
CA PHE A 18 -1.85 18.19 7.50
C PHE A 18 -1.42 17.20 8.61
N LYS A 19 -2.39 16.70 9.39
CA LYS A 19 -2.16 15.55 10.26
C LYS A 19 -2.31 14.29 9.41
N ALA A 20 -1.19 13.67 9.07
CA ALA A 20 -1.16 12.39 8.36
C ALA A 20 -1.36 11.24 9.34
N CYS A 21 -2.14 10.21 8.98
CA CYS A 21 -2.28 8.99 9.77
C CYS A 21 -1.45 7.87 9.15
N CYS A 22 -0.78 7.08 9.99
CA CYS A 22 -0.06 5.90 9.55
C CYS A 22 -0.99 4.94 8.80
N ALA A 23 -0.60 4.53 7.59
CA ALA A 23 -1.36 3.64 6.73
C ALA A 23 -1.46 2.19 7.26
N ILE A 24 -0.67 1.83 8.27
CA ILE A 24 -0.66 0.49 8.87
C ILE A 24 -1.51 0.46 10.14
N CYS A 25 -1.28 1.37 11.10
CA CYS A 25 -2.00 1.35 12.38
C CYS A 25 -3.14 2.36 12.48
N GLY A 26 -3.26 3.31 11.54
CA GLY A 26 -4.30 4.34 11.52
C GLY A 26 -4.07 5.52 12.46
N VAL A 27 -2.94 5.57 13.17
CA VAL A 27 -2.64 6.58 14.20
C VAL A 27 -1.95 7.79 13.60
N ALA A 28 -2.26 8.99 14.11
CA ALA A 28 -1.66 10.24 13.65
C ALA A 28 -0.14 10.23 13.83
N LEU A 29 0.57 10.61 12.77
CA LEU A 29 2.01 10.80 12.79
C LEU A 29 2.32 12.13 13.47
N SER A 30 3.31 12.12 14.37
CA SER A 30 3.90 13.37 14.83
C SER A 30 4.74 13.98 13.69
N ALA A 31 4.96 15.30 13.71
CA ALA A 31 5.81 15.95 12.71
C ALA A 31 7.27 15.45 12.75
N GLU A 32 7.69 14.83 13.85
CA GLU A 32 9.03 14.29 14.07
C GLU A 32 9.13 12.80 13.68
N ASP A 33 8.02 12.05 13.72
CA ASP A 33 7.97 10.60 13.47
C ASP A 33 7.43 10.23 12.07
N ALA A 34 7.05 11.23 11.26
CA ALA A 34 6.55 11.01 9.92
C ALA A 34 7.69 10.64 8.96
N TRP A 35 7.95 9.34 8.79
CA TRP A 35 8.63 8.88 7.58
C TRP A 35 7.73 9.14 6.38
N MET A 36 8.05 10.21 5.65
CA MET A 36 7.53 10.45 4.32
C MET A 36 8.45 9.76 3.35
N GLN A 37 8.16 8.51 3.01
CA GLN A 37 8.77 7.94 1.82
C GLN A 37 8.17 8.66 0.61
N ILE A 38 8.87 9.69 0.14
CA ILE A 38 8.58 10.33 -1.14
C ILE A 38 9.02 9.33 -2.20
N VAL A 39 8.09 8.47 -2.58
CA VAL A 39 8.21 7.78 -3.85
C VAL A 39 7.90 8.85 -4.89
N GLY A 40 8.93 9.28 -5.63
CA GLY A 40 8.73 10.17 -6.76
C GLY A 40 7.72 9.58 -7.74
N GLU A 41 7.24 10.37 -8.70
CA GLU A 41 6.29 9.92 -9.75
C GLU A 41 6.76 8.68 -10.55
N ASP A 42 7.99 8.19 -10.31
CA ASP A 42 8.65 7.11 -11.01
C ASP A 42 8.85 5.82 -10.20
N GLY A 43 8.35 5.73 -8.96
CA GLY A 43 8.46 4.50 -8.18
C GLY A 43 9.87 4.21 -7.65
N ILE A 44 10.82 5.14 -7.87
CA ILE A 44 12.21 5.03 -7.41
C ILE A 44 12.33 5.86 -6.13
N PRO A 45 12.85 5.31 -5.02
CA PRO A 45 13.20 6.12 -3.85
C PRO A 45 14.22 7.18 -4.29
N GLU A 46 13.88 8.47 -4.16
CA GLU A 46 14.89 9.52 -4.27
C GLU A 46 15.95 9.26 -3.18
N ASN A 47 17.15 8.89 -3.62
CA ASN A 47 18.38 8.60 -2.89
C ASN A 47 18.29 8.60 -1.33
N VAL A 48 18.40 7.41 -0.73
CA VAL A 48 18.31 7.10 0.72
C VAL A 48 19.33 7.88 1.61
N ASN A 49 20.28 8.63 1.03
CA ASN A 49 21.36 9.31 1.76
C ASN A 49 21.36 10.85 1.69
N GLU A 50 20.39 11.48 1.02
CA GLU A 50 20.31 12.95 0.97
C GLU A 50 18.88 13.43 1.26
N ILE A 51 18.43 13.25 2.50
CA ILE A 51 17.30 14.03 3.02
C ILE A 51 17.82 15.45 3.24
N HIS A 52 17.56 16.33 2.28
CA HIS A 52 17.83 17.75 2.39
C HIS A 52 16.90 18.38 3.45
N PRO A 53 17.42 18.96 4.54
CA PRO A 53 16.68 20.00 5.22
C PRO A 53 16.74 21.26 4.34
N PHE A 54 15.67 22.04 4.34
CA PHE A 54 15.47 23.36 3.71
C PHE A 54 14.68 23.42 2.39
N TYR A 55 13.44 23.92 2.53
CA TYR A 55 12.81 24.82 1.57
C TYR A 55 13.65 26.11 1.47
N GLU A 56 14.19 26.42 0.29
CA GLU A 56 14.57 27.80 -0.05
C GLU A 56 13.34 28.51 -0.63
N ASN A 57 12.89 29.59 0.01
CA ASN A 57 11.94 30.52 -0.61
C ASN A 57 12.65 31.21 -1.79
N PRO A 58 12.00 31.49 -2.94
CA PRO A 58 12.58 32.20 -4.09
C PRO A 58 13.26 33.57 -3.81
N GLU A 59 13.24 34.08 -2.58
CA GLU A 59 13.91 35.32 -2.16
C GLU A 59 15.16 35.11 -1.27
N GLY A 60 15.56 33.86 -0.96
CA GLY A 60 16.89 33.54 -0.43
C GLY A 60 17.14 33.78 1.07
N ASP A 61 16.12 34.15 1.86
CA ASP A 61 16.27 34.27 3.32
C ASP A 61 15.91 32.96 4.03
N LYS A 62 16.84 32.48 4.88
CA LYS A 62 16.69 31.30 5.74
C LYS A 62 15.76 31.66 6.91
N LEU A 63 14.60 31.01 6.99
CA LEU A 63 13.76 31.05 8.19
C LEU A 63 14.38 30.19 9.30
N ASP A 64 14.45 30.74 10.50
CA ASP A 64 14.88 30.03 11.71
C ASP A 64 13.81 29.00 12.11
N LEU A 65 14.23 27.81 12.52
CA LEU A 65 13.36 26.67 12.86
C LEU A 65 12.38 27.03 13.98
N THR A 66 12.78 27.93 14.87
CA THR A 66 11.97 28.48 15.97
C THR A 66 10.83 29.38 15.50
N ASP A 67 11.05 30.19 14.46
CA ASP A 67 9.98 31.07 13.91
C ASP A 67 8.92 30.22 13.18
N TRP A 68 9.32 29.13 12.53
CA TRP A 68 8.39 28.17 11.91
C TRP A 68 7.55 27.43 12.96
N LEU A 69 8.14 27.01 14.08
CA LEU A 69 7.41 26.32 15.16
C LEU A 69 6.42 27.26 15.88
N ASP A 70 6.73 28.55 16.00
CA ASP A 70 5.83 29.54 16.59
C ASP A 70 4.68 29.92 15.63
N ASP A 71 4.92 29.96 14.31
CA ASP A 71 3.87 30.11 13.30
C ASP A 71 2.94 28.89 13.24
N VAL A 72 3.49 27.66 13.35
CA VAL A 72 2.69 26.42 13.45
C VAL A 72 1.83 26.43 14.72
N ARG A 73 2.35 26.90 15.86
CA ARG A 73 1.57 27.06 17.10
C ARG A 73 0.47 28.12 16.98
N PHE A 74 0.72 29.22 16.28
CA PHE A 74 -0.26 30.29 16.08
C PHE A 74 -1.39 29.89 15.11
N LEU A 75 -1.11 29.02 14.13
CA LEU A 75 -2.08 28.54 13.14
C LEU A 75 -2.99 27.41 13.67
N VAL A 76 -2.51 26.60 14.62
CA VAL A 76 -3.31 25.54 15.27
C VAL A 76 -4.45 26.12 16.13
N ASP A 77 -4.35 27.39 16.57
CA ASP A 77 -5.26 27.98 17.56
C ASP A 77 -6.49 28.69 16.95
N LYS A 78 -6.70 28.66 15.61
CA LYS A 78 -7.68 29.54 14.94
C LYS A 78 -8.67 28.95 13.93
N SER A 79 -8.73 27.63 13.70
CA SER A 79 -9.69 27.08 12.72
C SER A 79 -10.44 25.85 13.28
N PRO A 80 -11.75 25.97 13.61
CA PRO A 80 -12.49 24.90 14.29
C PRO A 80 -13.08 23.82 13.36
N ASP A 81 -13.03 23.97 12.03
CA ASP A 81 -13.72 23.06 11.11
C ASP A 81 -12.75 22.15 10.35
N PHE A 82 -12.38 21.00 10.92
CA PHE A 82 -11.65 19.94 10.19
C PHE A 82 -12.03 18.54 10.67
N HIS A 83 -13.02 17.95 9.99
CA HIS A 83 -13.11 16.50 9.86
C HIS A 83 -12.47 16.10 8.54
N HIS A 84 -11.80 14.95 8.53
CA HIS A 84 -11.60 14.01 7.42
C HIS A 84 -10.20 13.39 7.42
N MET A 85 -10.18 12.05 7.43
CA MET A 85 -9.04 11.20 7.06
C MET A 85 -8.80 11.22 5.53
N LYS A 86 -8.85 12.41 4.93
CA LYS A 86 -8.71 12.60 3.49
C LYS A 86 -7.44 13.40 3.22
N TYR A 87 -6.50 12.78 2.51
CA TYR A 87 -5.32 13.47 1.99
C TYR A 87 -5.74 14.34 0.81
N HIS A 88 -5.95 15.64 1.05
CA HIS A 88 -6.20 16.63 0.01
C HIS A 88 -4.88 17.11 -0.57
N ARG A 89 -4.87 17.40 -1.88
CA ARG A 89 -3.64 17.69 -2.58
C ARG A 89 -3.75 18.70 -3.72
N ASP A 90 -2.66 19.43 -3.91
CA ASP A 90 -2.40 20.22 -5.11
C ASP A 90 -1.99 19.32 -6.31
N GLU A 91 -2.33 19.76 -7.52
CA GLU A 91 -2.27 19.00 -8.79
C GLU A 91 -0.87 18.55 -9.26
N GLN A 92 0.20 18.71 -8.46
CA GLN A 92 1.60 18.54 -8.90
C GLN A 92 2.51 17.72 -7.97
N GLU A 93 2.02 17.21 -6.86
CA GLU A 93 2.87 16.47 -5.92
C GLU A 93 2.69 14.92 -6.15
N SER A 94 3.65 14.05 -5.74
CA SER A 94 3.61 12.55 -5.87
C SER A 94 3.04 11.79 -4.66
N TYR A 95 2.06 10.89 -4.83
CA TYR A 95 1.22 10.43 -3.71
C TYR A 95 2.07 9.74 -2.62
N ILE A 96 1.86 10.14 -1.36
CA ILE A 96 2.66 9.64 -0.22
C ILE A 96 1.77 8.73 0.62
N VAL A 97 2.25 7.51 0.89
CA VAL A 97 1.67 6.60 1.87
C VAL A 97 2.49 6.71 3.15
N PRO A 98 2.01 7.41 4.19
CA PRO A 98 2.83 7.67 5.34
C PRO A 98 2.63 6.57 6.39
N PHE A 99 3.68 6.12 7.08
CA PHE A 99 3.59 5.14 8.16
C PHE A 99 4.73 5.30 9.17
N HIS A 100 4.53 4.82 10.40
CA HIS A 100 5.58 4.79 11.41
C HIS A 100 6.63 3.73 11.07
N ASP A 101 7.90 3.99 11.40
CA ASP A 101 8.99 3.02 11.28
C ASP A 101 8.69 1.72 12.01
N GLU A 102 8.20 1.83 13.24
CA GLU A 102 7.87 0.68 14.08
C GLU A 102 6.78 -0.20 13.44
N CYS A 103 5.79 0.42 12.80
CA CYS A 103 4.74 -0.31 12.08
C CYS A 103 5.29 -1.00 10.83
N PHE A 104 6.21 -0.35 10.12
CA PHE A 104 6.89 -0.94 8.96
C PHE A 104 7.77 -2.12 9.36
N GLN A 105 8.52 -2.02 10.48
CA GLN A 105 9.31 -3.12 11.02
C GLN A 105 8.44 -4.34 11.35
N ILE A 106 7.29 -4.15 11.99
CA ILE A 106 6.34 -5.24 12.25
C ILE A 106 5.84 -5.87 10.94
N LEU A 107 5.59 -5.05 9.92
CA LEU A 107 5.20 -5.56 8.60
C LEU A 107 6.33 -6.35 7.93
N GLN A 108 7.59 -5.94 8.08
CA GLN A 108 8.76 -6.69 7.61
C GLN A 108 8.83 -8.06 8.27
N GLU A 109 8.73 -8.11 9.60
CA GLU A 109 8.73 -9.37 10.35
C GLU A 109 7.55 -10.28 9.95
N TYR A 110 6.39 -9.69 9.66
CA TYR A 110 5.22 -10.45 9.19
C TYR A 110 5.40 -11.03 7.78
N LEU A 111 5.96 -10.25 6.84
CA LEU A 111 6.17 -10.67 5.45
C LEU A 111 7.35 -11.63 5.31
N GLY A 112 8.30 -11.60 6.24
CA GLY A 112 9.44 -12.51 6.31
C GLY A 112 10.77 -11.84 5.96
N PRO A 113 11.86 -12.63 5.86
CA PRO A 113 13.23 -12.12 5.80
C PRO A 113 13.63 -11.51 4.45
N ASP A 114 12.77 -11.61 3.44
CA ASP A 114 13.03 -11.03 2.12
C ASP A 114 12.85 -9.51 2.18
N GLU A 115 13.73 -8.78 1.48
CA GLU A 115 13.62 -7.33 1.38
C GLU A 115 12.28 -6.95 0.72
N ILE A 116 11.50 -6.12 1.39
CA ILE A 116 10.22 -5.65 0.86
C ILE A 116 10.47 -4.80 -0.39
N ASP A 117 9.93 -5.23 -1.52
CA ASP A 117 9.80 -4.39 -2.72
C ASP A 117 8.83 -3.22 -2.43
N VAL A 118 9.41 -2.04 -2.18
CA VAL A 118 8.69 -0.80 -1.83
C VAL A 118 7.72 -0.38 -2.95
N THR A 119 8.06 -0.61 -4.22
CA THR A 119 7.18 -0.27 -5.34
C THR A 119 5.91 -1.13 -5.28
N VAL A 120 6.06 -2.44 -5.04
CA VAL A 120 4.91 -3.35 -4.85
C VAL A 120 4.09 -2.96 -3.62
N LEU A 121 4.75 -2.56 -2.53
CA LEU A 121 4.08 -2.15 -1.31
C LEU A 121 3.27 -0.86 -1.53
N TYR A 122 3.84 0.14 -2.20
CA TYR A 122 3.14 1.36 -2.59
C TYR A 122 1.90 1.03 -3.42
N ASP A 123 2.05 0.21 -4.46
CA ASP A 123 0.92 -0.22 -5.29
C ASP A 123 -0.13 -0.99 -4.50
N THR A 124 0.30 -1.73 -3.47
CA THR A 124 -0.59 -2.46 -2.57
C THR A 124 -1.47 -1.48 -1.80
N PHE A 125 -0.87 -0.44 -1.22
CA PHE A 125 -1.62 0.60 -0.51
C PHE A 125 -2.53 1.41 -1.44
N VAL A 126 -2.08 1.71 -2.66
CA VAL A 126 -2.92 2.33 -3.70
C VAL A 126 -4.12 1.44 -4.01
N GLY A 127 -3.94 0.12 -4.12
CA GLY A 127 -5.05 -0.82 -4.37
C GLY A 127 -6.02 -0.98 -3.18
N LEU A 128 -5.53 -0.78 -1.96
CA LEU A 128 -6.33 -0.84 -0.73
C LEU A 128 -7.10 0.47 -0.44
N SER A 129 -6.85 1.54 -1.20
CA SER A 129 -7.54 2.81 -1.01
C SER A 129 -8.80 2.92 -1.86
N ILE A 130 -9.78 3.68 -1.36
CA ILE A 130 -11.00 4.01 -2.11
C ILE A 130 -10.62 4.84 -3.34
N ASP A 131 -11.17 4.50 -4.50
CA ASP A 131 -10.97 5.23 -5.76
C ASP A 131 -11.77 6.53 -5.80
N GLU A 132 -11.24 7.56 -5.14
CA GLU A 132 -11.63 8.95 -5.39
C GLU A 132 -10.39 9.74 -5.85
N ASP A 133 -10.48 10.41 -7.01
CA ASP A 133 -9.40 11.24 -7.58
C ASP A 133 -9.00 12.41 -6.67
N THR A 134 -9.70 12.66 -5.56
CA THR A 134 -9.52 13.81 -4.66
C THR A 134 -9.10 13.43 -3.24
N CYS A 135 -9.12 12.15 -2.88
CA CYS A 135 -8.63 11.67 -1.60
C CYS A 135 -8.37 10.16 -1.60
N MET A 136 -7.31 9.73 -0.92
CA MET A 136 -7.23 8.34 -0.48
C MET A 136 -7.86 8.21 0.90
N THR A 137 -8.87 7.36 1.01
CA THR A 137 -9.28 6.77 2.28
C THR A 137 -8.87 5.31 2.22
N VAL A 138 -7.97 4.85 3.09
CA VAL A 138 -7.62 3.41 3.19
C VAL A 138 -8.71 2.69 3.97
N GLY A 139 -9.96 2.80 3.47
CA GLY A 139 -11.17 2.33 4.16
C GLY A 139 -11.25 0.80 4.28
N LEU A 140 -10.44 0.07 3.49
CA LEU A 140 -10.42 -1.39 3.48
C LEU A 140 -9.54 -2.02 4.58
N LEU A 141 -8.60 -1.28 5.18
CA LEU A 141 -7.79 -1.78 6.31
C LEU A 141 -8.56 -1.83 7.64
N GLY A 142 -9.90 -1.63 7.62
CA GLY A 142 -10.67 -1.54 8.86
C GLY A 142 -10.30 -0.33 9.73
N ILE A 143 -9.56 0.63 9.15
CA ILE A 143 -9.29 1.96 9.71
C ILE A 143 -10.55 2.84 9.57
N THR A 144 -11.70 2.25 9.25
CA THR A 144 -13.00 2.89 9.35
C THR A 144 -13.38 3.07 10.83
N SER A 145 -13.52 4.34 11.21
CA SER A 145 -14.33 4.85 12.34
C SER A 145 -13.96 4.48 13.79
N ARG A 146 -12.83 3.83 14.08
CA ARG A 146 -12.42 3.67 15.50
C ARG A 146 -11.71 4.88 16.10
N TYR A 147 -11.23 5.78 15.25
CA TYR A 147 -10.65 7.07 15.61
C TYR A 147 -11.60 8.19 15.16
N GLU A 148 -12.70 8.40 15.89
CA GLU A 148 -13.35 9.73 16.01
C GLU A 148 -12.41 10.75 16.72
N ALA A 149 -11.08 10.57 16.68
CA ALA A 149 -10.16 11.55 17.24
C ALA A 149 -9.94 12.75 16.30
N ALA A 150 -10.37 12.66 15.04
CA ALA A 150 -10.45 13.84 14.18
C ALA A 150 -11.62 14.75 14.58
N GLU A 151 -12.71 14.21 15.12
CA GLU A 151 -13.83 15.00 15.65
C GLU A 151 -13.46 15.74 16.94
N LEU A 152 -12.64 15.10 17.77
CA LEU A 152 -12.26 15.60 19.09
C LEU A 152 -11.06 16.56 19.10
N LEU A 153 -10.34 16.71 17.99
CA LEU A 153 -9.26 17.70 17.85
C LEU A 153 -9.75 19.15 17.73
N SER A 154 -11.06 19.37 17.53
CA SER A 154 -11.74 20.65 17.70
C SER A 154 -11.85 21.07 19.17
N SER A 155 -11.76 20.10 20.09
CA SER A 155 -11.73 20.31 21.52
C SER A 155 -10.29 20.20 22.01
N GLN A 156 -9.84 21.08 22.91
CA GLN A 156 -8.50 21.07 23.50
C GLN A 156 -8.25 19.86 24.45
N THR A 157 -8.95 18.76 24.21
CA THR A 157 -8.92 17.51 24.94
C THR A 157 -8.92 16.38 23.94
N LEU A 158 -7.73 15.86 23.61
CA LEU A 158 -7.57 14.54 23.00
C LEU A 158 -8.10 13.49 23.99
N SER A 159 -9.42 13.30 24.07
CA SER A 159 -9.98 12.17 24.76
C SER A 159 -9.89 10.99 23.81
N PHE A 160 -8.92 10.10 24.02
CA PHE A 160 -8.95 8.78 23.39
C PHE A 160 -10.33 8.17 23.62
N ARG A 161 -10.88 7.48 22.61
CA ARG A 161 -11.99 6.58 22.89
C ARG A 161 -11.49 5.65 23.99
N LYS A 162 -12.20 5.65 25.11
CA LYS A 162 -11.90 4.77 26.23
C LYS A 162 -11.67 3.36 25.67
N ASP A 163 -10.55 2.76 26.04
CA ASP A 163 -10.09 1.43 25.62
C ASP A 163 -9.36 1.35 24.26
N ALA A 164 -9.09 2.48 23.59
CA ALA A 164 -8.30 2.57 22.35
C ALA A 164 -6.94 3.27 22.52
N GLU A 165 -6.54 3.56 23.75
CA GLU A 165 -5.27 4.24 24.09
C GLU A 165 -4.05 3.44 23.62
N TYR A 166 -4.16 2.12 23.58
CA TYR A 166 -3.08 1.25 23.13
C TYR A 166 -2.56 1.58 21.74
N LEU A 167 -3.39 2.12 20.84
CA LEU A 167 -2.99 2.45 19.48
C LEU A 167 -1.93 3.57 19.44
N SER A 168 -1.88 4.47 20.44
CA SER A 168 -0.89 5.55 20.48
C SER A 168 0.40 5.20 21.23
N ILE A 169 0.54 3.95 21.70
CA ILE A 169 1.74 3.48 22.39
C ILE A 169 2.63 2.73 21.40
N SER A 170 3.94 2.92 21.50
CA SER A 170 4.91 2.19 20.66
C SER A 170 4.63 0.68 20.72
N PRO A 171 4.42 0.02 19.56
CA PRO A 171 4.32 -1.42 19.52
C PRO A 171 5.70 -2.09 19.57
N MET A 172 6.82 -1.35 19.55
CA MET A 172 8.17 -1.93 19.54
C MET A 172 8.87 -1.78 20.89
N GLU A 173 8.82 -0.59 21.49
CA GLU A 173 9.42 -0.29 22.80
C GLU A 173 8.41 -0.57 23.92
N ILE A 174 8.46 -1.78 24.50
CA ILE A 174 7.50 -2.24 25.52
C ILE A 174 8.23 -2.63 26.83
N PRO A 175 8.53 -1.67 27.72
CA PRO A 175 9.30 -1.94 28.94
C PRO A 175 8.70 -3.00 29.87
N GLU A 176 7.37 -3.10 29.92
CA GLU A 176 6.67 -4.12 30.70
C GLU A 176 6.87 -5.53 30.13
N LEU A 177 6.99 -5.64 28.80
CA LEU A 177 7.30 -6.91 28.14
C LEU A 177 8.76 -7.30 28.36
N ASP A 178 9.68 -6.35 28.26
CA ASP A 178 11.11 -6.59 28.53
C ASP A 178 11.31 -7.08 29.97
N SER A 179 10.68 -6.39 30.93
CA SER A 179 10.69 -6.79 32.35
C SER A 179 10.12 -8.20 32.55
N PHE A 180 9.09 -8.56 31.78
CA PHE A 180 8.50 -9.90 31.83
C PHE A 180 9.43 -10.97 31.25
N TYR A 181 10.12 -10.67 30.14
CA TYR A 181 11.13 -11.55 29.54
C TYR A 181 12.34 -11.79 30.45
N GLU A 182 12.78 -10.77 31.19
CA GLU A 182 13.86 -10.93 32.19
C GLU A 182 13.44 -11.79 33.38
N ALA A 183 12.14 -11.85 33.69
CA ALA A 183 11.58 -12.50 34.87
C ALA A 183 10.50 -13.55 34.53
N LEU A 184 10.77 -14.40 33.54
CA LEU A 184 9.82 -15.44 33.12
C LEU A 184 9.41 -16.33 34.31
N PRO A 185 8.11 -16.69 34.43
CA PRO A 185 7.62 -17.50 35.53
C PRO A 185 8.25 -18.88 35.51
N LEU A 186 8.81 -19.29 36.65
CA LEU A 186 9.42 -20.61 36.80
C LEU A 186 8.38 -21.66 37.17
N LEU A 187 8.52 -22.84 36.57
CA LEU A 187 7.76 -24.04 36.84
C LEU A 187 7.99 -24.45 38.29
N GLN A 188 6.93 -24.37 39.09
CA GLN A 188 7.00 -24.78 40.49
C GLN A 188 7.10 -26.30 40.57
N LEU A 189 8.26 -26.80 40.99
CA LEU A 189 8.50 -28.20 41.31
C LEU A 189 7.92 -28.53 42.71
N SER A 190 6.61 -28.37 42.88
CA SER A 190 5.84 -28.73 44.10
C SER A 190 4.35 -28.75 43.71
N ASP A 191 3.55 -29.82 43.78
CA ASP A 191 3.61 -31.06 44.54
C ASP A 191 3.42 -32.29 43.63
N SER A 192 4.48 -33.09 43.46
CA SER A 192 4.36 -34.45 42.91
C SER A 192 4.01 -35.48 44.00
N ASP A 193 3.20 -35.09 44.99
CA ASP A 193 2.57 -36.00 45.92
C ASP A 193 1.09 -35.65 46.08
N THR A 194 0.26 -36.38 45.36
CA THR A 194 -1.12 -36.73 45.73
C THR A 194 -2.18 -35.62 45.62
N GLU A 195 -2.68 -35.38 44.42
CA GLU A 195 -4.13 -35.42 44.22
C GLU A 195 -4.43 -36.32 43.02
N GLN A 196 -4.58 -37.62 43.30
CA GLN A 196 -5.53 -38.42 42.52
C GLN A 196 -6.89 -37.75 42.70
N ALA A 197 -7.20 -36.78 41.84
CA ALA A 197 -8.54 -36.26 41.68
C ALA A 197 -9.44 -37.48 41.49
N SER A 198 -10.21 -37.78 42.53
CA SER A 198 -11.10 -38.94 42.56
C SER A 198 -11.98 -38.88 41.32
N ILE A 199 -11.76 -39.82 40.40
CA ILE A 199 -12.53 -39.97 39.17
C ILE A 199 -14.01 -39.96 39.56
N PRO A 200 -14.79 -38.94 39.19
CA PRO A 200 -16.21 -38.94 39.48
C PRO A 200 -16.84 -40.18 38.88
N SER A 201 -17.61 -40.87 39.71
CA SER A 201 -18.29 -42.12 39.43
C SER A 201 -18.94 -42.16 38.04
N ARG A 202 -18.82 -43.34 37.42
CA ARG A 202 -19.38 -43.79 36.15
C ARG A 202 -20.81 -43.31 35.93
N VAL A 203 -20.98 -42.17 35.25
CA VAL A 203 -22.16 -41.94 34.41
C VAL A 203 -21.80 -42.42 33.00
N PRO A 204 -22.69 -43.12 32.27
CA PRO A 204 -22.48 -43.38 30.86
C PRO A 204 -22.58 -42.04 30.12
N SER A 205 -21.45 -41.36 29.99
CA SER A 205 -21.34 -40.22 29.11
C SER A 205 -21.43 -40.75 27.68
N SER A 206 -22.37 -40.22 26.89
CA SER A 206 -22.46 -40.41 25.45
C SER A 206 -21.35 -39.68 24.68
N ASP A 207 -20.30 -39.24 25.37
CA ASP A 207 -19.17 -38.52 24.81
C ASP A 207 -18.44 -39.39 23.77
N PRO A 208 -18.47 -39.01 22.47
CA PRO A 208 -17.84 -39.79 21.41
C PRO A 208 -16.30 -39.83 21.54
N PHE A 209 -15.69 -38.85 22.21
CA PHE A 209 -14.23 -38.72 22.35
C PHE A 209 -13.66 -39.68 23.38
N ARG A 210 -14.48 -40.27 24.26
CA ARG A 210 -14.03 -41.23 25.28
C ARG A 210 -13.41 -42.51 24.69
N ARG A 211 -13.67 -42.78 23.41
CA ARG A 211 -13.11 -43.93 22.68
C ARG A 211 -11.73 -43.66 22.08
N LEU A 212 -11.30 -42.40 22.06
CA LEU A 212 -10.00 -42.01 21.54
C LEU A 212 -8.92 -42.19 22.60
N ALA A 213 -7.72 -42.56 22.17
CA ALA A 213 -6.56 -42.60 23.03
C ALA A 213 -6.13 -41.16 23.41
N PRO A 214 -5.52 -40.94 24.59
CA PRO A 214 -5.07 -39.61 25.03
C PRO A 214 -4.17 -38.90 24.01
N GLU A 215 -3.34 -39.66 23.28
CA GLU A 215 -2.46 -39.13 22.24
C GLU A 215 -3.25 -38.53 21.09
N MET A 216 -4.38 -39.14 20.72
CA MET A 216 -5.27 -38.61 19.68
C MET A 216 -6.00 -37.35 20.17
N LEU A 217 -6.42 -37.32 21.43
CA LEU A 217 -7.02 -36.14 22.05
C LEU A 217 -6.03 -34.98 22.10
N TYR A 218 -4.77 -35.27 22.44
CA TYR A 218 -3.68 -34.29 22.43
C TYR A 218 -3.39 -33.76 21.02
N MET A 219 -3.36 -34.64 20.02
CA MET A 219 -3.20 -34.23 18.62
C MET A 219 -4.33 -33.32 18.15
N VAL A 220 -5.58 -33.64 18.50
CA VAL A 220 -6.74 -32.78 18.22
C VAL A 220 -6.55 -31.42 18.89
N ALA A 221 -6.22 -31.39 20.20
CA ALA A 221 -5.99 -30.15 20.93
C ALA A 221 -4.89 -29.28 20.30
N SER A 222 -3.80 -29.90 19.83
CA SER A 222 -2.64 -29.23 19.26
C SER A 222 -2.91 -28.58 17.89
N ASN A 223 -3.98 -28.98 17.20
CA ASN A 223 -4.34 -28.42 15.88
C ASN A 223 -5.55 -27.46 15.94
N MET A 224 -6.11 -27.22 17.12
CA MET A 224 -7.24 -26.30 17.32
C MET A 224 -6.76 -24.97 17.87
N HIS A 225 -7.43 -23.85 17.59
CA HIS A 225 -7.18 -22.60 18.32
C HIS A 225 -7.51 -22.74 19.81
N ILE A 226 -6.79 -22.03 20.68
CA ILE A 226 -6.92 -22.21 22.13
C ILE A 226 -8.35 -22.01 22.66
N ILE A 227 -9.08 -21.05 22.10
CA ILE A 227 -10.46 -20.78 22.50
C ILE A 227 -11.35 -21.98 22.20
N ASP A 228 -11.11 -22.68 21.09
CA ASP A 228 -11.87 -23.87 20.73
C ASP A 228 -11.44 -25.09 21.55
N VAL A 229 -10.16 -25.18 21.94
CA VAL A 229 -9.70 -26.17 22.91
C VAL A 229 -10.44 -25.99 24.24
N LEU A 230 -10.57 -24.76 24.74
CA LEU A 230 -11.30 -24.48 25.98
C LEU A 230 -12.78 -24.84 25.86
N LYS A 231 -13.45 -24.43 24.77
CA LYS A 231 -14.84 -24.82 24.49
C LYS A 231 -15.00 -26.33 24.42
N TRP A 232 -14.11 -27.01 23.72
CA TRP A 232 -14.12 -28.47 23.58
C TRP A 232 -13.96 -29.17 24.93
N ARG A 233 -13.02 -28.72 25.76
CA ARG A 233 -12.82 -29.21 27.14
C ARG A 233 -14.02 -28.93 28.03
N SER A 234 -14.73 -27.81 27.85
CA SER A 234 -15.97 -27.53 28.59
C SER A 234 -17.13 -28.45 28.18
N ALA A 235 -17.15 -28.93 26.94
CA ALA A 235 -18.23 -29.72 26.38
C ALA A 235 -18.01 -31.24 26.47
N SER A 236 -16.76 -31.70 26.59
CA SER A 236 -16.38 -33.13 26.60
C SER A 236 -15.59 -33.48 27.86
N PRO A 237 -16.11 -34.36 28.73
CA PRO A 237 -15.34 -34.91 29.86
C PRO A 237 -14.07 -35.66 29.44
N ALA A 238 -14.07 -36.33 28.28
CA ALA A 238 -12.87 -36.97 27.74
C ALA A 238 -11.80 -35.93 27.36
N ALA A 239 -12.21 -34.83 26.71
CA ALA A 239 -11.31 -33.72 26.41
C ALA A 239 -10.79 -33.02 27.68
N ALA A 240 -11.67 -32.76 28.66
CA ALA A 240 -11.31 -32.12 29.93
C ALA A 240 -10.25 -32.92 30.72
N SER A 241 -10.34 -34.25 30.67
CA SER A 241 -9.40 -35.16 31.35
C SER A 241 -8.09 -35.39 30.58
N CYS A 242 -7.98 -34.92 29.33
CA CYS A 242 -6.73 -34.95 28.59
C CYS A 242 -5.73 -33.97 29.22
N PRO A 243 -4.55 -34.41 29.69
CA PRO A 243 -3.53 -33.52 30.23
C PRO A 243 -2.90 -32.68 29.12
N LEU A 244 -2.74 -31.38 29.35
CA LEU A 244 -1.96 -30.48 28.50
C LEU A 244 -0.58 -30.30 29.15
N SER A 245 0.47 -30.69 28.45
CA SER A 245 1.84 -30.66 28.98
C SER A 245 2.43 -29.26 28.91
N ASN A 246 3.51 -29.00 29.65
CA ASN A 246 4.25 -27.74 29.52
C ASN A 246 4.76 -27.50 28.07
N ALA A 247 5.12 -28.59 27.37
CA ALA A 247 5.51 -28.54 25.96
C ALA A 247 4.35 -28.15 25.03
N PHE A 248 3.11 -28.53 25.35
CA PHE A 248 1.92 -28.07 24.63
C PHE A 248 1.85 -26.55 24.68
N TRP A 249 1.91 -25.96 25.89
CA TRP A 249 1.82 -24.52 26.08
C TRP A 249 2.98 -23.75 25.45
N LYS A 250 4.21 -24.29 25.50
CA LYS A 250 5.34 -23.75 24.74
C LYS A 250 5.01 -23.66 23.26
N GLY A 251 4.49 -24.76 22.69
CA GLY A 251 4.03 -24.81 21.30
C GLY A 251 2.96 -23.76 21.00
N ARG A 252 2.02 -23.53 21.92
CA ARG A 252 0.99 -22.49 21.78
C ARG A 252 1.55 -21.07 21.74
N VAL A 253 2.55 -20.75 22.57
CA VAL A 253 3.20 -19.42 22.52
C VAL A 253 3.80 -19.20 21.12
N HIS A 254 4.55 -20.17 20.60
CA HIS A 254 5.19 -20.03 19.29
C HIS A 254 4.19 -20.02 18.12
N GLN A 255 3.11 -20.79 18.22
CA GLN A 255 2.12 -20.92 17.15
C GLN A 255 1.09 -19.79 17.14
N ASP A 256 0.56 -19.43 18.31
CA ASP A 256 -0.59 -18.53 18.43
C ASP A 256 -0.16 -17.07 18.69
N MET A 257 1.12 -16.82 18.98
CA MET A 257 1.65 -15.48 19.30
C MET A 257 2.86 -15.13 18.44
N ALA A 258 2.74 -15.33 17.12
CA ALA A 258 3.80 -14.96 16.17
C ALA A 258 4.16 -13.45 16.19
N TRP A 259 3.28 -12.61 16.74
CA TRP A 259 3.55 -11.19 17.06
C TRP A 259 4.59 -10.98 18.16
N LEU A 260 5.07 -12.03 18.81
CA LEU A 260 6.24 -12.03 19.69
C LEU A 260 7.48 -12.49 18.92
N PHE A 261 7.72 -11.91 17.75
CA PHE A 261 8.87 -12.24 16.90
C PHE A 261 10.22 -11.93 17.59
N ASP A 262 10.19 -11.09 18.61
CA ASP A 262 11.32 -10.70 19.47
C ASP A 262 11.46 -11.55 20.74
N PHE A 263 10.69 -12.64 20.88
CA PHE A 263 10.76 -13.48 22.08
C PHE A 263 12.20 -14.02 22.29
N PRO A 264 12.77 -13.91 23.51
CA PRO A 264 14.17 -14.20 23.73
C PRO A 264 14.53 -15.67 23.46
N GLU A 265 15.67 -15.90 22.83
CA GLU A 265 16.25 -17.24 22.70
C GLU A 265 16.76 -17.72 24.07
N LEU A 266 16.06 -18.69 24.64
CA LEU A 266 16.41 -19.28 25.93
C LEU A 266 17.34 -20.49 25.76
N SER A 267 18.30 -20.65 26.67
CA SER A 267 19.05 -21.91 26.78
C SER A 267 18.12 -23.09 27.08
N ARG A 268 18.45 -24.29 26.59
CA ARG A 268 17.64 -25.49 26.80
C ARG A 268 17.36 -25.76 28.28
N GLU A 269 18.32 -25.48 29.15
CA GLU A 269 18.18 -25.62 30.60
C GLU A 269 17.18 -24.62 31.17
N ALA A 270 17.23 -23.35 30.74
CA ALA A 270 16.29 -22.33 31.16
C ALA A 270 14.87 -22.63 30.67
N GLU A 271 14.70 -23.04 29.42
CA GLU A 271 13.39 -23.37 28.84
C GLU A 271 12.63 -24.46 29.60
N LEU A 272 13.35 -25.45 30.14
CA LEU A 272 12.77 -26.55 30.92
C LEU A 272 12.24 -26.08 32.28
N GLN A 273 12.74 -24.95 32.78
CA GLN A 273 12.32 -24.36 34.05
C GLN A 273 11.19 -23.35 33.88
N VAL A 274 10.80 -22.97 32.66
CA VAL A 274 9.72 -22.00 32.43
C VAL A 274 8.34 -22.66 32.55
N ASP A 275 7.42 -22.00 33.25
CA ASP A 275 6.00 -22.34 33.28
C ASP A 275 5.32 -21.73 32.05
N TRP A 276 5.29 -22.48 30.94
CA TRP A 276 4.77 -21.99 29.67
C TRP A 276 3.26 -21.77 29.69
N GLU A 277 2.52 -22.45 30.58
CA GLU A 277 1.10 -22.19 30.76
C GLU A 277 0.87 -20.79 31.33
N ARG A 278 1.63 -20.42 32.37
CA ARG A 278 1.60 -19.06 32.93
C ARG A 278 2.06 -18.02 31.92
N VAL A 279 3.12 -18.29 31.17
CA VAL A 279 3.60 -17.41 30.09
C VAL A 279 2.48 -17.14 29.09
N PHE A 280 1.87 -18.21 28.57
CA PHE A 280 0.80 -18.11 27.59
C PHE A 280 -0.37 -17.28 28.10
N TRP A 281 -0.89 -17.60 29.29
CA TRP A 281 -2.05 -16.88 29.82
C TRP A 281 -1.75 -15.44 30.19
N PHE A 282 -0.56 -15.15 30.72
CA PHE A 282 -0.13 -13.78 30.98
C PHE A 282 -0.14 -12.96 29.70
N LEU A 283 0.60 -13.39 28.67
CA LEU A 283 0.70 -12.68 27.40
C LEU A 283 -0.64 -12.58 26.66
N LYS A 284 -1.47 -13.63 26.70
CA LYS A 284 -2.81 -13.59 26.09
C LYS A 284 -3.74 -12.62 26.81
N PHE A 285 -3.62 -12.50 28.13
CA PHE A 285 -4.42 -11.59 28.93
C PHE A 285 -3.95 -10.15 28.77
N THR A 286 -2.65 -9.89 28.85
CA THR A 286 -2.10 -8.52 28.79
C THR A 286 -2.13 -7.93 27.38
N SER A 287 -2.20 -8.74 26.32
CA SER A 287 -2.35 -8.26 24.93
C SER A 287 -3.80 -8.02 24.48
N ASN A 288 -4.79 -8.17 25.37
CA ASN A 288 -6.20 -8.00 25.02
C ASN A 288 -6.69 -6.60 25.43
N PRO A 289 -7.22 -5.80 24.48
CA PRO A 289 -7.63 -4.42 24.76
C PRO A 289 -8.77 -4.28 25.78
N LEU A 290 -9.51 -5.36 26.03
CA LEU A 290 -10.67 -5.39 26.95
C LEU A 290 -10.30 -5.69 28.41
N ASN A 291 -9.03 -5.97 28.71
CA ASN A 291 -8.60 -6.35 30.04
C ASN A 291 -8.03 -5.14 30.82
N ASP A 292 -8.42 -5.01 32.09
CA ASP A 292 -7.96 -3.92 32.98
C ASP A 292 -6.45 -3.95 33.25
N GLY A 293 -5.81 -5.11 33.06
CA GLY A 293 -4.36 -5.31 33.22
C GLY A 293 -3.60 -5.39 31.90
N LYS A 294 -4.13 -4.80 30.82
CA LYS A 294 -3.46 -4.80 29.52
C LYS A 294 -2.12 -4.07 29.56
N ILE A 295 -1.19 -4.52 28.73
CA ILE A 295 0.01 -3.80 28.36
C ILE A 295 -0.29 -3.17 27.01
N ASP A 296 -0.33 -1.84 26.96
CA ASP A 296 -0.83 -1.09 25.80
C ASP A 296 0.04 -1.32 24.56
N GLY A 297 1.37 -1.19 24.66
CA GLY A 297 2.27 -1.46 23.53
C GLY A 297 2.13 -2.89 22.98
N LEU A 298 1.92 -3.87 23.88
CA LEU A 298 1.73 -5.27 23.49
C LEU A 298 0.40 -5.49 22.77
N THR A 299 -0.64 -4.81 23.23
CA THR A 299 -1.96 -4.80 22.62
C THR A 299 -1.90 -4.19 21.22
N ASN A 300 -1.13 -3.10 21.05
CA ASN A 300 -0.91 -2.47 19.75
C ASN A 300 -0.16 -3.40 18.79
N ARG A 301 0.95 -3.99 19.23
CA ARG A 301 1.73 -4.94 18.42
C ARG A 301 0.87 -6.09 17.92
N ARG A 302 0.08 -6.69 18.82
CA ARG A 302 -0.85 -7.77 18.46
C ARG A 302 -1.93 -7.30 17.49
N TYR A 303 -2.49 -6.11 17.67
CA TYR A 303 -3.48 -5.53 16.76
C TYR A 303 -2.90 -5.36 15.35
N ILE A 304 -1.72 -4.75 15.22
CA ILE A 304 -1.06 -4.57 13.93
C ILE A 304 -0.84 -5.94 13.26
N TRP A 305 -0.28 -6.89 13.99
CA TRP A 305 0.03 -8.22 13.46
C TRP A 305 -1.19 -9.06 13.08
N GLU A 306 -2.20 -9.15 13.95
CA GLU A 306 -3.36 -10.03 13.76
C GLU A 306 -4.43 -9.40 12.84
N GLU A 307 -4.53 -8.07 12.80
CA GLU A 307 -5.63 -7.38 12.10
C GLU A 307 -5.17 -6.59 10.87
N GLN A 308 -4.00 -5.94 10.91
CA GLN A 308 -3.54 -5.04 9.84
C GLN A 308 -2.64 -5.74 8.83
N CYS A 309 -1.60 -6.41 9.30
CA CYS A 309 -0.66 -7.12 8.44
C CYS A 309 -1.31 -8.12 7.47
N PRO A 310 -2.32 -8.95 7.84
CA PRO A 310 -2.93 -9.89 6.91
C PRO A 310 -3.64 -9.20 5.74
N GLN A 311 -4.22 -8.02 6.00
CA GLN A 311 -4.93 -7.23 4.99
C GLN A 311 -3.98 -6.60 3.97
N ILE A 312 -2.73 -6.35 4.36
CA ILE A 312 -1.66 -5.85 3.48
C ILE A 312 -0.96 -7.01 2.77
N ALA A 313 -0.62 -8.06 3.52
CA ALA A 313 0.21 -9.16 3.06
C ALA A 313 -0.40 -9.96 1.91
N LEU A 314 -1.71 -10.20 1.95
CA LEU A 314 -2.38 -10.97 0.89
C LEU A 314 -2.35 -10.22 -0.47
N PRO A 315 -2.78 -8.94 -0.56
CA PRO A 315 -2.60 -8.15 -1.78
C PRO A 315 -1.13 -7.95 -2.17
N TYR A 316 -0.24 -7.75 -1.19
CA TYR A 316 1.19 -7.60 -1.45
C TYR A 316 1.76 -8.86 -2.12
N ALA A 317 1.53 -10.04 -1.56
CA ALA A 317 2.00 -11.30 -2.13
C ALA A 317 1.44 -11.54 -3.53
N PHE A 318 0.16 -11.21 -3.76
CA PHE A 318 -0.44 -11.28 -5.08
C PHE A 318 0.24 -10.32 -6.07
N LYS A 319 0.46 -9.05 -5.69
CA LYS A 319 1.12 -8.05 -6.55
C LYS A 319 2.60 -8.41 -6.76
N LEU A 320 3.29 -8.93 -5.76
CA LEU A 320 4.68 -9.38 -5.89
C LEU A 320 4.81 -10.51 -6.91
N ALA A 321 3.89 -11.49 -6.87
CA ALA A 321 3.90 -12.65 -7.75
C ALA A 321 3.42 -12.36 -9.19
N THR A 322 2.69 -11.28 -9.40
CA THR A 322 2.06 -10.99 -10.70
C THR A 322 2.61 -9.75 -11.37
N LYS A 323 2.94 -8.69 -10.63
CA LYS A 323 3.29 -7.38 -11.19
C LYS A 323 4.71 -7.39 -11.73
N ASN A 324 4.86 -6.96 -12.99
CA ASN A 324 6.15 -6.65 -13.60
C ASN A 324 7.18 -7.79 -13.53
N VAL A 325 6.71 -9.04 -13.45
CA VAL A 325 7.58 -10.24 -13.35
C VAL A 325 8.47 -10.36 -14.59
N ASP A 326 7.91 -10.12 -15.77
CA ASP A 326 8.65 -10.20 -17.02
C ASP A 326 9.79 -9.16 -17.07
N ILE A 327 9.54 -7.91 -16.64
CA ILE A 327 10.60 -6.89 -16.63
C ILE A 327 11.68 -7.17 -15.57
N ARG A 328 11.31 -7.67 -14.37
CA ARG A 328 12.28 -8.11 -13.36
C ARG A 328 13.17 -9.25 -13.88
N ASN A 329 12.59 -10.20 -14.59
CA ASN A 329 13.33 -11.29 -15.23
C ASN A 329 14.26 -10.81 -16.34
N LEU A 330 13.85 -9.76 -17.08
CA LEU A 330 14.70 -9.13 -18.09
C LEU A 330 15.83 -8.31 -17.49
N GLU A 331 15.64 -7.68 -16.34
CA GLU A 331 16.69 -6.92 -15.66
C GLU A 331 17.92 -7.77 -15.33
N ALA A 332 17.71 -9.04 -14.98
CA ALA A 332 18.79 -10.00 -14.77
C ALA A 332 19.58 -10.32 -16.07
N GLN A 333 18.97 -10.13 -17.25
CA GLN A 333 19.54 -10.49 -18.56
C GLN A 333 20.11 -9.26 -19.30
N VAL A 334 19.42 -8.13 -19.22
CA VAL A 334 19.73 -6.87 -19.89
C VAL A 334 20.27 -5.91 -18.85
N ARG A 335 21.60 -5.81 -18.76
CA ARG A 335 22.24 -4.91 -17.80
C ARG A 335 22.11 -3.47 -18.27
N ASN A 336 22.10 -2.55 -17.31
CA ASN A 336 22.03 -1.10 -17.56
C ASN A 336 20.79 -0.69 -18.35
N MET A 337 19.63 -1.28 -18.00
CA MET A 337 18.37 -0.74 -18.47
C MET A 337 18.21 0.70 -17.95
N SER A 338 17.56 1.52 -18.77
CA SER A 338 17.28 2.91 -18.44
C SER A 338 15.88 3.26 -18.90
N MET A 339 15.26 4.21 -18.23
CA MET A 339 13.94 4.71 -18.58
C MET A 339 14.04 6.08 -19.25
N GLU A 340 13.46 6.22 -20.43
CA GLU A 340 13.29 7.54 -21.09
C GLU A 340 11.84 7.98 -20.91
N LYS A 341 11.63 8.97 -20.05
CA LYS A 341 10.31 9.50 -19.68
C LYS A 341 9.83 10.53 -20.70
N GLY A 342 8.55 10.49 -21.02
CA GLY A 342 7.87 11.59 -21.69
C GLY A 342 7.49 12.71 -20.71
N GLU A 343 7.12 13.85 -21.26
CA GLU A 343 6.44 14.89 -20.51
C GLU A 343 5.07 14.40 -20.01
N ALA A 344 4.51 15.08 -18.99
CA ALA A 344 3.16 14.82 -18.52
C ALA A 344 2.15 14.89 -19.68
N LEU A 345 1.44 13.78 -19.91
CA LEU A 345 0.54 13.63 -21.06
C LEU A 345 -0.89 14.08 -20.75
N THR A 346 -1.19 14.29 -19.47
CA THR A 346 -2.52 14.68 -19.01
C THR A 346 -2.45 15.77 -17.94
N HIS A 347 -3.49 16.59 -17.87
CA HIS A 347 -3.64 17.68 -16.93
C HIS A 347 -5.10 17.70 -16.42
N PRO A 348 -5.35 17.97 -15.13
CA PRO A 348 -4.36 18.01 -14.04
C PRO A 348 -3.66 16.67 -13.86
N ALA A 349 -2.49 16.63 -13.21
CA ALA A 349 -1.82 15.35 -12.95
C ALA A 349 -2.73 14.49 -12.06
N PRO A 350 -2.84 13.18 -12.33
CA PRO A 350 -3.68 12.32 -11.51
C PRO A 350 -3.12 12.18 -10.09
N LEU A 351 -4.01 12.21 -9.11
CA LEU A 351 -3.64 12.04 -7.71
C LEU A 351 -3.39 10.57 -7.34
N LYS A 352 -4.17 9.64 -7.92
CA LYS A 352 -4.04 8.20 -7.70
C LYS A 352 -3.65 7.48 -8.98
N VAL A 353 -2.49 6.81 -8.95
CA VAL A 353 -1.93 6.13 -10.12
C VAL A 353 -1.43 4.73 -9.81
N THR A 354 -1.53 3.86 -10.82
CA THR A 354 -0.86 2.56 -10.84
C THR A 354 0.10 2.49 -12.01
N GLN A 355 1.26 1.88 -11.80
CA GLN A 355 2.26 1.69 -12.85
C GLN A 355 2.13 0.30 -13.49
N HIS A 356 2.26 0.22 -14.80
CA HIS A 356 2.26 -1.04 -15.57
C HIS A 356 3.48 -1.08 -16.49
N CYS A 357 4.28 -2.15 -16.45
CA CYS A 357 5.52 -2.22 -17.24
C CYS A 357 5.54 -3.41 -18.21
N PRO A 358 4.79 -3.36 -19.33
CA PRO A 358 4.76 -4.49 -20.24
C PRO A 358 6.05 -4.58 -21.07
N THR A 359 6.45 -5.79 -21.43
CA THR A 359 7.73 -6.10 -22.10
C THR A 359 7.54 -6.55 -23.54
N LEU A 360 8.47 -6.21 -24.44
CA LEU A 360 8.40 -6.63 -25.84
C LEU A 360 8.81 -8.10 -26.05
N PHE A 361 9.49 -8.71 -25.08
CA PHE A 361 10.00 -10.08 -25.12
C PHE A 361 10.31 -10.55 -23.68
N ASN A 362 10.31 -11.87 -23.44
CA ASN A 362 10.56 -12.42 -22.09
C ASN A 362 12.01 -12.82 -21.86
N ASN A 363 12.70 -13.13 -22.95
CA ASN A 363 14.07 -13.60 -22.91
C ASN A 363 14.86 -12.99 -24.06
N LEU A 364 16.10 -12.61 -23.79
CA LEU A 364 16.97 -12.00 -24.80
C LEU A 364 17.20 -12.90 -26.03
N ALA A 365 17.13 -14.22 -25.84
CA ALA A 365 17.23 -15.20 -26.92
C ALA A 365 16.07 -15.13 -27.92
N GLU A 366 14.92 -14.56 -27.54
CA GLU A 366 13.73 -14.46 -28.39
C GLU A 366 13.80 -13.30 -29.38
N LEU A 367 14.73 -12.35 -29.22
CA LEU A 367 14.79 -11.11 -30.02
C LEU A 367 14.75 -11.33 -31.54
N ASP A 368 15.28 -12.45 -32.04
CA ASP A 368 15.35 -12.76 -33.48
C ASP A 368 14.08 -13.39 -34.05
N THR A 369 13.19 -13.86 -33.19
CA THR A 369 12.02 -14.65 -33.57
C THR A 369 10.71 -14.07 -33.06
N ILE A 370 10.75 -13.23 -32.02
CA ILE A 370 9.56 -12.68 -31.38
C ILE A 370 8.84 -11.71 -32.32
N GLU A 371 7.51 -11.81 -32.41
CA GLU A 371 6.68 -10.88 -33.18
C GLU A 371 5.62 -10.31 -32.24
N PRO A 372 6.01 -9.41 -31.32
CA PRO A 372 5.08 -8.86 -30.35
C PRO A 372 4.04 -7.99 -31.05
N VAL A 373 2.84 -7.93 -30.48
CA VAL A 373 1.76 -7.07 -30.98
C VAL A 373 1.44 -6.06 -29.88
N LEU A 374 1.57 -4.77 -30.20
CA LEU A 374 1.07 -3.69 -29.36
C LEU A 374 -0.46 -3.73 -29.38
N VAL A 375 -1.08 -3.85 -28.21
CA VAL A 375 -2.53 -3.83 -28.03
C VAL A 375 -2.88 -2.51 -27.36
N VAL A 376 -3.62 -1.66 -28.05
CA VAL A 376 -3.93 -0.30 -27.63
C VAL A 376 -5.42 -0.20 -27.39
N SER A 377 -5.80 0.12 -26.16
CA SER A 377 -7.21 0.19 -25.76
C SER A 377 -7.66 1.63 -25.55
N TRP A 378 -8.89 1.91 -25.97
CA TRP A 378 -9.51 3.24 -25.86
C TRP A 378 -10.82 3.17 -25.08
N THR A 379 -11.06 4.20 -24.26
CA THR A 379 -12.32 4.37 -23.55
C THR A 379 -13.45 4.79 -24.49
N GLU A 380 -14.70 4.71 -24.03
CA GLU A 380 -15.87 5.22 -24.76
C GLU A 380 -15.80 6.71 -25.10
N HIS A 381 -14.97 7.46 -24.38
CA HIS A 381 -14.74 8.88 -24.61
C HIS A 381 -13.56 9.15 -25.56
N GLY A 382 -12.93 8.10 -26.10
CA GLY A 382 -11.78 8.19 -26.99
C GLY A 382 -10.46 8.47 -26.27
N ASP A 383 -10.38 8.24 -24.96
CA ASP A 383 -9.11 8.36 -24.22
C ASP A 383 -8.29 7.09 -24.32
N LEU A 384 -6.97 7.26 -24.37
CA LEU A 384 -6.04 6.14 -24.26
C LEU A 384 -6.16 5.48 -22.89
N ALA A 385 -6.72 4.26 -22.86
CA ALA A 385 -6.96 3.50 -21.64
C ALA A 385 -5.74 2.68 -21.22
N SER A 386 -5.14 1.95 -22.18
CA SER A 386 -3.95 1.14 -21.94
C SER A 386 -3.14 0.89 -23.22
N ILE A 387 -1.86 0.58 -23.03
CA ILE A 387 -0.98 -0.01 -24.04
C ILE A 387 -0.42 -1.28 -23.41
N ASP A 388 -0.74 -2.43 -24.00
CA ASP A 388 -0.28 -3.75 -23.57
C ASP A 388 0.46 -4.45 -24.72
N ILE A 389 1.14 -5.56 -24.41
CA ILE A 389 1.89 -6.37 -25.37
C ILE A 389 1.33 -7.79 -25.38
N GLU A 390 0.97 -8.25 -26.58
CA GLU A 390 0.67 -9.65 -26.82
C GLU A 390 1.90 -10.37 -27.39
N LYS A 391 2.28 -11.48 -26.75
CA LYS A 391 3.39 -12.35 -27.14
C LYS A 391 2.84 -13.75 -27.36
N ASN A 392 3.03 -14.33 -28.55
CA ASN A 392 2.59 -15.69 -28.87
C ASN A 392 1.09 -15.96 -28.61
N GLY A 393 0.23 -14.96 -28.86
CA GLY A 393 -1.22 -15.09 -28.66
C GLY A 393 -1.69 -14.94 -27.21
N ARG A 394 -0.83 -14.46 -26.30
CA ARG A 394 -1.18 -14.18 -24.90
C ARG A 394 -0.83 -12.75 -24.53
N SER A 395 -1.79 -12.03 -23.95
CA SER A 395 -1.56 -10.67 -23.45
C SER A 395 -0.84 -10.73 -22.11
N GLU A 396 0.07 -9.80 -21.83
CA GLU A 396 0.60 -9.66 -20.47
C GLU A 396 -0.50 -9.29 -19.48
N SER A 397 -1.51 -8.50 -19.89
CA SER A 397 -2.67 -8.16 -19.06
C SER A 397 -3.43 -9.36 -18.51
N ASP A 398 -3.44 -10.51 -19.20
CA ASP A 398 -4.14 -11.71 -18.76
C ASP A 398 -3.52 -12.29 -17.45
N GLY A 399 -2.25 -11.97 -17.19
CA GLY A 399 -1.55 -12.28 -15.93
C GLY A 399 -1.60 -11.15 -14.89
N HIS A 400 -2.01 -9.95 -15.30
CA HIS A 400 -2.06 -8.74 -14.49
C HIS A 400 -3.51 -8.30 -14.23
N MET A 401 -4.39 -9.21 -13.80
CA MET A 401 -5.67 -8.79 -13.25
C MET A 401 -5.42 -7.87 -12.06
N TYR A 402 -5.55 -6.56 -12.27
CA TYR A 402 -5.52 -5.61 -11.18
C TYR A 402 -6.73 -5.92 -10.31
N LEU A 403 -6.49 -6.22 -9.03
CA LEU A 403 -7.55 -6.16 -8.02
C LEU A 403 -8.25 -4.77 -8.03
N ASP A 404 -7.55 -3.77 -8.57
CA ASP A 404 -7.93 -2.36 -8.70
C ASP A 404 -8.78 -2.07 -9.97
N ASP A 405 -8.92 -3.00 -10.92
CA ASP A 405 -9.78 -2.81 -12.12
C ASP A 405 -11.29 -3.00 -11.83
N ARG A 406 -11.69 -2.87 -10.56
CA ARG A 406 -13.11 -2.97 -10.19
C ARG A 406 -13.87 -1.80 -10.76
N GLU A 407 -14.80 -2.11 -11.66
CA GLU A 407 -15.79 -1.18 -12.24
C GLU A 407 -15.18 0.16 -12.68
N LEU A 408 -14.25 0.10 -13.63
CA LEU A 408 -13.80 1.28 -14.36
C LEU A 408 -15.02 2.11 -14.78
N LYS A 409 -15.05 3.38 -14.37
CA LYS A 409 -16.14 4.29 -14.72
C LYS A 409 -16.31 4.39 -16.23
N ASP A 410 -15.18 4.43 -16.93
CA ASP A 410 -15.10 4.56 -18.37
C ASP A 410 -14.87 3.18 -18.99
N LYS A 411 -15.81 2.71 -19.81
CA LYS A 411 -15.70 1.39 -20.45
C LYS A 411 -14.70 1.44 -21.59
N VAL A 412 -13.87 0.40 -21.71
CA VAL A 412 -13.06 0.16 -22.90
C VAL A 412 -13.98 -0.28 -24.04
N VAL A 413 -13.98 0.45 -25.16
CA VAL A 413 -14.89 0.17 -26.29
C VAL A 413 -14.16 -0.16 -27.59
N LEU A 414 -12.91 0.25 -27.72
CA LEU A 414 -12.12 0.06 -28.93
C LEU A 414 -10.75 -0.49 -28.57
N VAL A 415 -10.31 -1.50 -29.31
CA VAL A 415 -8.99 -2.10 -29.18
C VAL A 415 -8.36 -2.14 -30.56
N GLU A 416 -7.23 -1.49 -30.71
CA GLU A 416 -6.41 -1.47 -31.92
C GLU A 416 -5.13 -2.27 -31.70
N ARG A 417 -4.61 -2.88 -32.76
CA ARG A 417 -3.50 -3.83 -32.67
C ARG A 417 -2.45 -3.52 -33.72
N VAL A 418 -1.21 -3.34 -33.27
CA VAL A 418 -0.08 -3.00 -34.15
C VAL A 418 0.99 -4.08 -34.04
N PRO A 419 1.11 -4.95 -35.04
CA PRO A 419 2.16 -5.97 -35.05
C PRO A 419 3.53 -5.32 -35.22
N ILE A 420 4.52 -5.78 -34.45
CA ILE A 420 5.93 -5.45 -34.65
C ILE A 420 6.54 -6.60 -35.48
N PRO A 421 6.77 -6.42 -36.79
CA PRO A 421 7.21 -7.50 -37.66
C PRO A 421 8.63 -7.95 -37.32
N ARG A 422 8.97 -9.19 -37.68
CA ARG A 422 10.26 -9.82 -37.35
C ARG A 422 11.49 -9.02 -37.79
N ASP A 423 11.39 -8.22 -38.83
CA ASP A 423 12.48 -7.44 -39.38
C ASP A 423 12.44 -5.95 -39.00
N ASP A 424 11.56 -5.52 -38.09
CA ASP A 424 11.49 -4.14 -37.60
C ASP A 424 11.37 -4.05 -36.08
N TRP A 425 11.68 -2.89 -35.49
CA TRP A 425 11.59 -2.68 -34.05
C TRP A 425 11.02 -1.32 -33.68
N LEU A 426 10.45 -1.23 -32.48
CA LEU A 426 9.93 0.02 -31.94
C LEU A 426 11.09 1.02 -31.69
N THR A 427 10.93 2.26 -32.17
CA THR A 427 11.91 3.36 -31.99
C THR A 427 11.35 4.55 -31.24
N GLY A 428 10.04 4.54 -30.95
CA GLY A 428 9.42 5.57 -30.14
C GLY A 428 7.90 5.50 -30.15
N LEU A 429 7.29 6.35 -29.32
CA LEU A 429 5.86 6.59 -29.25
C LEU A 429 5.59 8.09 -29.34
N GLY A 430 4.50 8.47 -30.00
CA GLY A 430 4.02 9.84 -30.04
C GLY A 430 2.56 9.90 -29.59
N PHE A 431 2.23 10.87 -28.77
CA PHE A 431 0.94 11.01 -28.12
C PHE A 431 0.27 12.27 -28.65
N ALA A 432 -0.87 12.09 -29.29
CA ALA A 432 -1.71 13.20 -29.72
C ALA A 432 -2.62 13.62 -28.56
N ILE A 433 -2.48 14.87 -28.15
CA ILE A 433 -3.12 15.43 -26.96
C ILE A 433 -4.22 16.40 -27.40
N LYS A 434 -5.39 16.26 -26.82
CA LYS A 434 -6.50 17.19 -26.97
C LYS A 434 -6.68 17.97 -25.68
N GLU A 435 -6.73 19.30 -25.81
CA GLU A 435 -7.12 20.19 -24.73
C GLU A 435 -8.64 20.33 -24.72
N GLY A 436 -9.24 20.33 -23.54
CA GLY A 436 -10.67 20.51 -23.38
C GLY A 436 -10.98 21.03 -21.99
N GLU A 437 -12.21 21.49 -21.79
CA GLU A 437 -12.68 21.90 -20.47
C GLU A 437 -13.28 20.70 -19.73
N CYS A 438 -12.88 20.50 -18.48
CA CYS A 438 -13.51 19.55 -17.58
C CYS A 438 -13.95 20.24 -16.30
N TRP A 439 -15.05 19.76 -15.74
CA TRP A 439 -15.49 20.16 -14.42
C TRP A 439 -14.84 19.21 -13.41
N VAL A 440 -13.92 19.72 -12.61
CA VAL A 440 -13.50 19.01 -11.39
C VAL A 440 -14.54 19.32 -10.33
N VAL A 441 -15.30 18.30 -9.95
CA VAL A 441 -16.25 18.38 -8.84
C VAL A 441 -15.46 18.15 -7.57
N TYR A 442 -15.28 19.20 -6.78
CA TYR A 442 -14.84 19.03 -5.40
C TYR A 442 -16.07 18.61 -4.60
N SER A 443 -16.25 17.30 -4.37
CA SER A 443 -17.22 16.85 -3.38
C SER A 443 -16.65 17.17 -2.00
N ARG A 444 -17.13 18.29 -1.43
CA ARG A 444 -17.18 18.36 0.04
C ARG A 444 -18.34 17.44 0.42
N ASN A 445 -18.05 16.27 0.97
CA ASN A 445 -19.10 15.44 1.55
C ASN A 445 -19.72 16.24 2.69
N MET A 446 -20.92 16.78 2.48
CA MET A 446 -21.76 17.38 3.52
C MET A 446 -22.63 16.28 4.15
N GLU A 447 -22.03 15.11 4.45
CA GLU A 447 -22.67 14.07 5.26
C GLU A 447 -22.23 14.15 6.73
N ASP A 448 -21.83 15.34 7.19
CA ASP A 448 -21.66 15.61 8.61
C ASP A 448 -22.98 16.18 9.15
N ASP A 449 -23.71 15.31 9.85
CA ASP A 449 -24.89 15.59 10.67
C ASP A 449 -24.55 16.63 11.76
N ASP A 450 -24.72 17.90 11.45
CA ASP A 450 -25.26 18.83 12.44
C ASP A 450 -26.78 18.86 12.25
N PHE A 451 -27.49 18.28 13.21
CA PHE A 451 -28.92 18.40 13.42
C PHE A 451 -29.32 19.88 13.57
N VAL A 452 -29.40 20.60 12.46
CA VAL A 452 -30.16 21.84 12.33
C VAL A 452 -31.34 21.51 11.43
N GLU A 453 -32.48 21.22 12.05
CA GLU A 453 -33.74 20.79 11.42
C GLU A 453 -34.34 21.77 10.38
N ASP A 454 -33.61 22.76 9.86
CA ASP A 454 -34.18 23.80 8.98
C ASP A 454 -33.22 24.33 7.89
N VAL A 455 -32.19 23.59 7.49
CA VAL A 455 -31.40 23.96 6.29
C VAL A 455 -31.95 23.25 5.06
N ASN A 456 -32.58 24.02 4.17
CA ASN A 456 -33.04 23.58 2.86
C ASN A 456 -31.94 22.79 2.12
N MET A 457 -32.19 21.51 1.86
CA MET A 457 -31.34 20.58 1.08
C MET A 457 -31.15 20.96 -0.41
N GLU A 458 -31.61 22.15 -0.85
CA GLU A 458 -31.51 22.57 -2.25
C GLU A 458 -30.21 23.34 -2.60
N ASP A 459 -29.38 23.72 -1.63
CA ASP A 459 -28.23 24.62 -1.85
C ASP A 459 -26.84 24.00 -1.50
N VAL A 460 -26.65 22.69 -1.63
CA VAL A 460 -25.29 22.11 -1.67
C VAL A 460 -24.69 22.37 -3.05
N GLU A 461 -24.20 23.58 -3.27
CA GLU A 461 -23.47 23.93 -4.49
C GLU A 461 -22.18 23.11 -4.55
N GLU A 462 -22.21 21.98 -5.28
CA GLU A 462 -21.00 21.34 -5.81
C GLU A 462 -20.14 22.44 -6.46
N ARG A 463 -19.03 22.82 -5.81
CA ARG A 463 -18.08 23.74 -6.42
C ARG A 463 -17.41 23.03 -7.59
N ARG A 464 -17.96 23.25 -8.77
CA ARG A 464 -17.39 22.81 -10.04
C ARG A 464 -16.42 23.88 -10.49
N VAL A 465 -15.13 23.60 -10.38
CA VAL A 465 -14.11 24.46 -10.98
C VAL A 465 -13.89 23.96 -12.40
N LEU A 466 -14.03 24.86 -13.36
CA LEU A 466 -13.65 24.60 -14.73
C LEU A 466 -12.12 24.53 -14.78
N THR A 467 -11.58 23.37 -15.10
CA THR A 467 -10.13 23.18 -15.26
C THR A 467 -9.84 22.76 -16.69
N GLU A 468 -8.73 23.27 -17.23
CA GLU A 468 -8.20 22.79 -18.51
C GLU A 468 -7.74 21.33 -18.34
N GLN A 469 -8.34 20.44 -19.14
CA GLN A 469 -8.04 19.03 -19.15
C GLN A 469 -7.24 18.68 -20.41
N ARG A 470 -6.07 18.07 -20.22
CA ARG A 470 -5.32 17.42 -21.30
C ARG A 470 -5.62 15.93 -21.30
N ARG A 471 -6.05 15.43 -22.47
CA ARG A 471 -6.42 14.03 -22.68
C ARG A 471 -5.66 13.46 -23.87
N ILE A 472 -5.24 12.21 -23.77
CA ILE A 472 -4.55 11.50 -24.86
C ILE A 472 -5.61 10.89 -25.77
N VAL A 473 -5.69 11.35 -27.00
CA VAL A 473 -6.71 10.93 -27.98
C VAL A 473 -6.15 10.15 -29.15
N GLY A 474 -4.83 10.12 -29.32
CA GLY A 474 -4.16 9.41 -30.41
C GLY A 474 -2.76 8.93 -30.03
N LEU A 475 -2.29 7.90 -30.73
CA LEU A 475 -0.98 7.29 -30.53
C LEU A 475 -0.32 7.02 -31.88
N ASP A 476 0.89 7.55 -32.07
CA ASP A 476 1.78 7.20 -33.17
C ASP A 476 2.83 6.20 -32.69
N VAL A 477 2.90 5.06 -33.37
CA VAL A 477 3.89 4.03 -33.12
C VAL A 477 5.01 4.16 -34.16
N TYR A 478 6.22 4.42 -33.69
CA TYR A 478 7.38 4.62 -34.56
C TYR A 478 8.25 3.39 -34.64
N PHE A 479 8.69 3.08 -35.85
CA PHE A 479 9.48 1.90 -36.15
C PHE A 479 10.85 2.25 -36.72
N ALA A 480 11.75 1.27 -36.83
CA ALA A 480 13.09 1.45 -37.36
C ALA A 480 13.11 1.44 -38.90
N LYS A 481 12.16 0.76 -39.54
CA LYS A 481 12.13 0.59 -41.01
C LYS A 481 10.79 0.98 -41.64
N GLN A 482 9.67 0.59 -41.05
CA GLN A 482 8.34 0.86 -41.60
C GLN A 482 7.88 2.28 -41.26
N GLN A 483 6.86 2.75 -42.00
CA GLN A 483 6.26 4.05 -41.73
C GLN A 483 5.55 4.05 -40.37
N PRO A 484 5.48 5.20 -39.68
CA PRO A 484 4.75 5.32 -38.42
C PRO A 484 3.28 4.90 -38.58
N VAL A 485 2.75 4.21 -37.58
CA VAL A 485 1.34 3.81 -37.54
C VAL A 485 0.59 4.72 -36.58
N HIS A 486 -0.41 5.44 -37.09
CA HIS A 486 -1.29 6.28 -36.29
C HIS A 486 -2.52 5.48 -35.82
N LEU A 487 -2.86 5.64 -34.55
CA LEU A 487 -4.01 5.05 -33.87
C LEU A 487 -4.83 6.14 -33.17
N GLY A 488 -6.13 5.89 -33.01
CA GLY A 488 -7.05 6.85 -32.41
C GLY A 488 -7.31 8.09 -33.28
N ALA A 489 -7.45 9.23 -32.62
CA ALA A 489 -7.76 10.52 -33.23
C ALA A 489 -6.56 11.47 -33.24
N HIS A 490 -6.58 12.44 -34.15
CA HIS A 490 -5.61 13.53 -34.13
C HIS A 490 -5.88 14.51 -32.98
N GLY A 491 -4.81 14.97 -32.35
CA GLY A 491 -4.81 15.95 -31.28
C GLY A 491 -4.37 17.33 -31.77
N GLU A 492 -4.45 18.31 -30.86
CA GLU A 492 -4.04 19.69 -31.07
C GLU A 492 -2.58 19.91 -30.63
N ALA A 493 -2.16 19.19 -29.59
CA ALA A 493 -0.80 19.14 -29.10
C ALA A 493 -0.19 17.75 -29.31
N TYR A 494 1.13 17.66 -29.25
CA TYR A 494 1.85 16.44 -29.58
C TYR A 494 3.12 16.27 -28.74
N ASN A 495 3.21 15.16 -28.01
CA ASN A 495 4.39 14.79 -27.23
C ASN A 495 4.96 13.47 -27.72
N SER A 496 6.29 13.33 -27.78
CA SER A 496 6.89 12.08 -28.26
C SER A 496 8.08 11.65 -27.43
N ILE A 497 8.22 10.33 -27.30
CA ILE A 497 9.30 9.66 -26.58
C ILE A 497 10.06 8.82 -27.58
N ARG A 498 11.38 8.99 -27.64
CA ARG A 498 12.24 8.35 -28.64
C ARG A 498 13.30 7.50 -27.96
N VAL A 499 13.70 6.44 -28.66
CA VAL A 499 14.82 5.61 -28.24
C VAL A 499 16.13 6.38 -28.38
N ALA A 500 16.99 6.31 -27.37
CA ALA A 500 18.33 6.88 -27.44
C ALA A 500 19.16 6.18 -28.53
N ARG A 501 20.10 6.92 -29.17
CA ARG A 501 20.83 6.43 -30.36
C ARG A 501 21.57 5.10 -30.16
N ASP A 502 21.99 4.80 -28.94
CA ASP A 502 22.77 3.62 -28.55
C ASP A 502 21.93 2.59 -27.76
N LYS A 503 20.61 2.68 -27.85
CA LYS A 503 19.68 1.81 -27.12
C LYS A 503 18.60 1.21 -28.03
N PHE A 504 17.85 0.26 -27.48
CA PHE A 504 16.66 -0.33 -28.09
C PHE A 504 15.55 -0.48 -27.04
N VAL A 505 14.28 -0.51 -27.46
CA VAL A 505 13.18 -0.72 -26.52
C VAL A 505 13.16 -2.16 -26.03
N VAL A 506 13.12 -2.32 -24.70
CA VAL A 506 12.93 -3.60 -24.01
C VAL A 506 11.46 -3.75 -23.59
N GLY A 507 10.86 -2.67 -23.11
CA GLY A 507 9.49 -2.63 -22.66
C GLY A 507 8.99 -1.19 -22.56
N LEU A 508 7.80 -1.05 -22.02
CA LEU A 508 7.12 0.21 -21.79
C LEU A 508 6.87 0.36 -20.30
N THR A 509 6.71 1.58 -19.80
CA THR A 509 6.11 1.81 -18.49
C THR A 509 5.05 2.89 -18.57
N MET A 510 3.84 2.53 -18.16
CA MET A 510 2.66 3.37 -18.24
C MET A 510 2.16 3.65 -16.84
N THR A 511 1.88 4.92 -16.56
CA THR A 511 1.24 5.33 -15.32
C THR A 511 -0.22 5.61 -15.63
N ARG A 512 -1.11 4.79 -15.06
CA ARG A 512 -2.55 4.82 -15.31
C ARG A 512 -3.28 5.44 -14.12
N ARG A 513 -4.28 6.27 -14.39
CA ARG A 513 -5.23 6.77 -13.38
C ARG A 513 -6.10 5.62 -12.92
N THR A 514 -6.20 5.37 -11.62
CA THR A 514 -7.00 4.21 -11.15
C THR A 514 -8.49 4.42 -11.40
N TYR A 515 -9.02 5.60 -11.08
CA TYR A 515 -10.46 5.90 -11.17
C TYR A 515 -11.02 5.84 -12.60
N ARG A 516 -10.31 6.42 -13.58
CA ARG A 516 -10.75 6.45 -14.99
C ARG A 516 -10.14 5.34 -15.84
N GLY A 517 -9.06 4.72 -15.36
CA GLY A 517 -8.34 3.74 -16.13
C GLY A 517 -7.69 4.30 -17.40
N THR A 518 -7.23 5.55 -17.39
CA THR A 518 -6.58 6.20 -18.54
C THR A 518 -5.09 6.44 -18.29
N ILE A 519 -4.29 6.44 -19.36
CA ILE A 519 -2.85 6.72 -19.26
C ILE A 519 -2.62 8.20 -18.97
N SER A 520 -1.71 8.47 -18.03
CA SER A 520 -1.30 9.83 -17.64
C SER A 520 0.16 10.13 -17.95
N HIS A 521 1.01 9.10 -17.87
CA HIS A 521 2.41 9.15 -18.24
C HIS A 521 2.80 7.88 -18.96
N ALA A 522 3.78 8.02 -19.84
CA ALA A 522 4.39 6.92 -20.56
C ALA A 522 5.91 7.11 -20.55
N ALA A 523 6.65 6.00 -20.49
CA ALA A 523 8.08 5.99 -20.72
C ALA A 523 8.48 4.72 -21.49
N LEU A 524 9.66 4.79 -22.13
CA LEU A 524 10.28 3.65 -22.78
C LEU A 524 11.32 3.05 -21.83
N ILE A 525 11.23 1.74 -21.61
CA ILE A 525 12.31 0.99 -20.95
C ILE A 525 13.28 0.57 -22.04
N GLN A 526 14.53 1.01 -21.92
CA GLN A 526 15.54 0.88 -22.97
C GLN A 526 16.73 0.07 -22.48
N GLY A 527 17.21 -0.85 -23.31
CA GLY A 527 18.43 -1.62 -23.10
C GLY A 527 19.56 -1.17 -24.04
N PRO A 528 20.84 -1.43 -23.71
CA PRO A 528 21.96 -1.12 -24.57
C PRO A 528 21.88 -1.80 -25.95
N ALA A 529 22.10 -1.06 -27.04
CA ALA A 529 22.04 -1.59 -28.41
C ALA A 529 23.12 -2.65 -28.71
N MET A 530 24.12 -2.82 -27.84
CA MET A 530 25.12 -3.90 -27.98
C MET A 530 24.49 -5.30 -27.99
N TYR A 531 23.36 -5.48 -27.33
CA TYR A 531 22.60 -6.74 -27.35
C TYR A 531 21.93 -7.02 -28.71
N CYS A 532 21.87 -5.99 -29.57
CA CYS A 532 21.28 -6.03 -30.90
C CYS A 532 22.32 -6.09 -32.03
N LEU A 533 23.61 -6.13 -31.72
CA LEU A 533 24.67 -6.13 -32.74
C LEU A 533 24.55 -7.37 -33.64
N GLY A 534 24.56 -7.13 -34.96
CA GLY A 534 24.42 -8.18 -35.98
C GLY A 534 22.99 -8.63 -36.24
N LYS A 535 21.99 -8.07 -35.55
CA LYS A 535 20.57 -8.36 -35.80
C LYS A 535 20.00 -7.33 -36.77
N GLU A 536 19.58 -7.78 -37.96
CA GLU A 536 19.08 -6.91 -39.03
C GLU A 536 17.86 -6.07 -38.63
N ARG A 537 17.09 -6.53 -37.64
CA ARG A 537 15.86 -5.91 -37.14
C ARG A 537 16.04 -4.49 -36.58
N PHE A 538 17.22 -4.20 -36.02
CA PHE A 538 17.48 -2.95 -35.29
C PHE A 538 18.25 -1.91 -36.10
N VAL A 539 18.62 -2.24 -37.34
CA VAL A 539 19.33 -1.33 -38.23
C VAL A 539 18.33 -0.28 -38.72
N GLN A 540 18.45 0.96 -38.21
CA GLN A 540 17.69 2.09 -38.74
C GLN A 540 17.95 2.22 -40.23
N SER A 541 16.89 2.25 -41.04
CA SER A 541 17.01 2.60 -42.46
C SER A 541 17.58 4.01 -42.56
N ARG A 542 18.76 4.12 -43.16
CA ARG A 542 19.46 5.40 -43.38
C ARG A 542 18.66 6.37 -44.22
#